data_AF-A0A4Y2GGS9-F1
#
_entry.id   AF-A0A4Y2GGS9-F1
#
_cell.length_a   1.000
_cell.length_b   1.000
_cell.length_c   1.000
_cell.angle_alpha   90.00
_cell.angle_beta   90.00
_cell.angle_gamma   90.00
#
_symmetry.space_group_name_H-M   'P 1'
#
loop_
_entity.id
_entity.type
_entity.pdbx_description
1 polymer ?
#
loop_
_entity_poly.entity_id
_entity_poly.type
_entity_poly.pdbx_seq_one_letter_code
_entity_poly.pdbx_strand_id
1 'polypeptide(L)'
;MRLASFPSTAVGGYRFGVSDRAVVAIASSVLHDVGLLTSNNSDLVVDKNNLRKENSKVRKDLKFQDLSEAQALPLKGLYFDGRKDSTLIEERVDTKRYTRKSKIGTFISY
;
A
#
# COMPACT_ATOMS: atom_id res chain seq x y z
N MET A 1 -27.54 -11.17 -13.83
CA MET A 1 -26.51 -10.16 -13.53
C MET A 1 -25.20 -10.88 -13.23
N ARG A 2 -24.38 -11.10 -14.26
CA ARG A 2 -22.95 -11.35 -14.04
C ARG A 2 -22.35 -10.02 -13.56
N LEU A 3 -21.41 -10.07 -12.62
CA LEU A 3 -20.72 -8.89 -12.12
C LEU A 3 -19.25 -9.04 -12.51
N ALA A 4 -18.79 -8.22 -13.46
CA ALA A 4 -17.43 -8.29 -13.95
C ALA A 4 -16.44 -7.74 -12.90
N SER A 5 -15.34 -8.45 -12.70
CA SER A 5 -14.21 -7.99 -11.89
C SER A 5 -13.23 -7.23 -12.78
N PHE A 6 -12.77 -6.07 -12.30
CA PHE A 6 -11.86 -5.17 -13.04
C PHE A 6 -10.56 -4.93 -12.24
N PRO A 7 -9.68 -5.95 -12.14
CA PRO A 7 -8.46 -5.84 -11.34
C PRO A 7 -7.50 -4.78 -11.88
N SER A 8 -7.37 -4.64 -13.20
CA SER A 8 -6.51 -3.60 -13.81
C SER A 8 -6.98 -2.18 -13.47
N THR A 9 -8.28 -1.94 -13.53
CA THR A 9 -8.88 -0.64 -13.20
C THR A 9 -8.73 -0.31 -11.72
N ALA A 10 -8.86 -1.31 -10.83
CA ALA A 10 -8.60 -1.18 -9.40
C ALA A 10 -7.14 -0.78 -9.11
N VAL A 11 -6.18 -1.49 -9.74
CA VAL A 11 -4.75 -1.16 -9.63
C VAL A 11 -4.47 0.26 -10.12
N GLY A 12 -4.99 0.64 -11.29
CA GLY A 12 -4.83 2.00 -11.82
C GLY A 12 -5.37 3.05 -10.85
N GLY A 13 -6.61 2.89 -10.40
CA GLY A 13 -7.24 3.81 -9.45
C GLY A 13 -6.44 3.96 -8.15
N TYR A 14 -5.96 2.84 -7.60
CA TYR A 14 -5.16 2.85 -6.38
C TYR A 14 -3.82 3.58 -6.56
N ARG A 15 -3.10 3.32 -7.67
CA ARG A 15 -1.79 3.95 -7.94
C ARG A 15 -1.88 5.46 -8.13
N PHE A 16 -2.97 5.95 -8.70
CA PHE A 16 -3.19 7.37 -8.96
C PHE A 16 -4.01 8.08 -7.89
N GLY A 17 -4.38 7.41 -6.79
CA GLY A 17 -5.16 7.99 -5.70
C GLY A 17 -6.58 8.42 -6.11
N VAL A 18 -7.14 7.79 -7.16
CA VAL A 18 -8.45 8.13 -7.70
C VAL A 18 -9.54 7.55 -6.81
N SER A 19 -10.61 8.32 -6.54
CA SER A 19 -11.73 7.84 -5.74
C SER A 19 -12.44 6.65 -6.42
N ASP A 20 -12.86 5.65 -5.64
CA ASP A 20 -13.59 4.48 -6.15
C ASP A 20 -14.76 4.85 -7.07
N ARG A 21 -15.48 5.94 -6.73
CA ARG A 21 -16.61 6.44 -7.54
C ARG A 21 -16.14 6.96 -8.90
N ALA A 22 -15.05 7.70 -8.96
CA ALA A 22 -14.49 8.19 -10.21
C ALA A 22 -13.97 7.03 -11.07
N VAL A 23 -13.31 6.04 -10.46
CA VAL A 23 -12.85 4.84 -11.18
C VAL A 23 -14.02 4.07 -11.81
N VAL A 24 -15.11 3.89 -11.05
CA VAL A 24 -16.34 3.25 -11.56
C VAL A 24 -16.93 4.07 -12.71
N ALA A 25 -17.05 5.39 -12.57
CA ALA A 25 -17.60 6.24 -13.62
C ALA A 25 -16.79 6.17 -14.93
N ILE A 26 -15.46 6.22 -14.83
CA ILE A 26 -14.56 6.10 -15.99
C ILE A 26 -14.67 4.71 -16.62
N ALA A 27 -14.69 3.65 -15.82
CA ALA A 27 -14.82 2.29 -16.35
C ALA A 27 -16.17 2.08 -17.04
N SER A 28 -17.25 2.58 -16.44
CA SER A 28 -18.59 2.53 -17.02
C SER A 28 -18.70 3.34 -18.32
N SER A 29 -18.09 4.53 -18.41
CA SER A 29 -18.08 5.31 -19.65
C SER A 29 -17.31 4.60 -20.76
N VAL A 30 -16.12 4.07 -20.46
CA VAL A 30 -15.32 3.31 -21.44
C VAL A 30 -16.07 2.07 -21.93
N LEU A 31 -16.73 1.33 -21.03
CA LEU A 31 -17.54 0.17 -21.42
C LEU A 31 -18.74 0.55 -22.30
N HIS A 32 -19.33 1.72 -22.09
CA HIS A 32 -20.40 2.26 -22.92
C HIS A 32 -19.86 2.65 -24.31
N ASP A 33 -18.74 3.37 -24.38
CA ASP A 33 -18.11 3.79 -25.63
C ASP A 33 -17.65 2.60 -26.50
N VAL A 34 -17.19 1.52 -25.86
CA VAL A 34 -16.79 0.28 -26.54
C VAL A 34 -18.00 -0.61 -26.91
N GLY A 35 -19.23 -0.20 -26.55
CA GLY A 35 -20.46 -0.93 -26.87
C GLY A 35 -20.67 -2.20 -26.05
N LEU A 36 -19.90 -2.39 -24.97
CA LEU A 36 -20.02 -3.52 -24.04
C LEU A 36 -21.18 -3.32 -23.05
N LEU A 37 -21.52 -2.07 -22.76
CA LEU A 37 -22.73 -1.67 -22.05
C LEU A 37 -23.68 -1.01 -23.05
N THR A 38 -24.68 -1.74 -23.51
CA THR A 38 -25.81 -1.18 -24.27
C THR A 38 -27.01 -1.01 -23.34
N SER A 39 -27.99 -0.16 -23.71
CA SER A 39 -29.18 0.10 -22.90
C SER A 39 -29.95 -1.17 -22.49
N ASN A 40 -29.78 -2.25 -23.24
CA ASN A 40 -30.48 -3.52 -23.03
C ASN A 40 -29.64 -4.57 -22.28
N ASN A 41 -28.32 -4.37 -22.16
CA ASN A 41 -27.40 -5.34 -21.56
C ASN A 41 -26.58 -4.69 -20.44
N SER A 42 -27.02 -4.87 -19.19
CA SER A 42 -26.35 -4.37 -17.98
C SER A 42 -25.45 -5.41 -17.30
N ASP A 43 -25.03 -6.45 -18.00
CA ASP A 43 -24.28 -7.58 -17.43
C ASP A 43 -22.81 -7.28 -17.12
N LEU A 44 -22.29 -6.13 -17.54
CA LEU A 44 -20.90 -5.72 -17.31
C LEU A 44 -20.80 -4.46 -16.45
N VAL A 45 -21.87 -4.08 -15.75
CA VAL A 45 -21.87 -2.90 -14.88
C VAL A 45 -20.81 -3.06 -13.79
N VAL A 46 -19.92 -2.08 -13.71
CA VAL A 46 -18.90 -2.00 -12.66
C VAL A 46 -19.58 -1.63 -11.35
N ASP A 47 -19.76 -2.61 -10.47
CA ASP A 47 -20.27 -2.36 -9.12
C ASP A 47 -19.18 -1.80 -8.20
N LYS A 48 -19.51 -0.72 -7.50
CA LYS A 48 -18.66 -0.08 -6.50
C LYS A 48 -18.21 -1.07 -5.42
N ASN A 49 -19.09 -1.97 -4.95
CA ASN A 49 -18.71 -2.92 -3.91
C ASN A 49 -17.69 -3.95 -4.41
N ASN A 50 -17.76 -4.33 -5.68
CA ASN A 50 -16.77 -5.21 -6.29
C ASN A 50 -15.42 -4.51 -6.47
N LEU A 51 -15.42 -3.26 -6.92
CA LEU A 51 -14.21 -2.45 -7.01
C LEU A 51 -13.51 -2.29 -5.65
N ARG A 52 -14.29 -2.09 -4.57
CA ARG A 52 -13.75 -2.04 -3.19
C ARG A 52 -13.08 -3.34 -2.77
N LYS A 53 -13.62 -4.50 -3.17
CA LYS A 53 -13.02 -5.80 -2.89
C LYS A 53 -11.69 -5.93 -3.62
N GLU A 54 -11.65 -5.62 -4.92
CA GLU A 54 -10.41 -5.65 -5.71
C GLU A 54 -9.36 -4.67 -5.16
N ASN A 55 -9.73 -3.43 -4.84
CA ASN A 55 -8.84 -2.46 -4.19
C ASN A 55 -8.30 -2.96 -2.84
N SER A 56 -9.06 -3.78 -2.12
CA SER A 56 -8.60 -4.37 -0.86
C SER A 56 -7.60 -5.52 -1.08
N LYS A 57 -7.71 -6.25 -2.19
CA LYS A 57 -6.70 -7.25 -2.60
C LYS A 57 -5.42 -6.56 -3.04
N VAL A 58 -5.52 -5.56 -3.93
CA VAL A 58 -4.38 -4.76 -4.40
C VAL A 58 -3.59 -4.17 -3.24
N ARG A 59 -4.27 -3.62 -2.23
CA ARG A 59 -3.61 -3.11 -1.01
C ARG A 59 -2.88 -4.17 -0.20
N LYS A 60 -3.41 -5.39 -0.13
CA LYS A 60 -2.75 -6.48 0.57
C LYS A 60 -1.51 -6.91 -0.20
N ASP A 61 -1.66 -7.16 -1.49
CA ASP A 61 -0.58 -7.63 -2.37
C ASP A 61 0.58 -6.64 -2.41
N LEU A 62 0.28 -5.34 -2.51
CA LEU A 62 1.31 -4.30 -2.48
C LEU A 62 2.02 -4.22 -1.12
N LYS A 63 1.29 -4.31 0.00
CA LYS A 63 1.92 -4.36 1.33
C LYS A 63 2.83 -5.57 1.49
N PHE A 64 2.47 -6.73 0.93
CA PHE A 64 3.34 -7.91 0.98
C PHE A 64 4.60 -7.72 0.16
N GLN A 65 4.52 -7.05 -1.00
CA GLN A 65 5.70 -6.67 -1.79
C GLN A 65 6.59 -5.70 -1.01
N ASP A 66 6.02 -4.62 -0.47
CA ASP A 66 6.76 -3.61 0.32
C ASP A 66 7.44 -4.24 1.54
N LEU A 67 6.75 -5.13 2.26
CA LEU A 67 7.30 -5.83 3.42
C LEU A 67 8.37 -6.86 3.04
N SER A 68 8.23 -7.52 1.90
CA SER A 68 9.22 -8.45 1.37
C SER A 68 10.49 -7.72 0.94
N GLU A 69 10.34 -6.60 0.23
CA GLU A 69 11.46 -5.76 -0.22
C GLU A 69 12.17 -5.10 0.96
N ALA A 70 11.41 -4.60 1.95
CA ALA A 70 11.96 -4.04 3.18
C ALA A 70 12.69 -5.07 4.04
N GLN A 71 12.29 -6.35 4.01
CA GLN A 71 13.00 -7.45 4.68
C GLN A 71 14.24 -7.93 3.90
N ALA A 72 14.22 -7.81 2.57
CA ALA A 72 15.37 -8.13 1.73
C ALA A 72 16.51 -7.10 1.90
N LEU A 73 16.16 -5.87 2.27
CA LEU A 73 17.13 -4.85 2.67
C LEU A 73 17.46 -4.99 4.17
N PRO A 74 18.73 -5.09 4.58
CA PRO A 74 19.11 -5.02 5.98
C PRO A 74 18.97 -3.58 6.49
N LEU A 75 17.72 -3.12 6.68
CA LEU A 75 17.42 -1.80 7.23
C LEU A 75 17.76 -1.80 8.73
N LYS A 76 18.96 -1.30 9.06
CA LYS A 76 19.46 -1.17 10.45
C LYS A 76 18.70 -0.14 11.31
N GLY A 77 17.74 0.57 10.73
CA GLY A 77 16.85 1.50 11.43
C GLY A 77 16.37 2.63 10.54
N LEU A 78 15.10 3.02 10.68
CA LEU A 78 14.49 4.15 9.99
C LEU A 78 14.41 5.33 10.97
N TYR A 79 15.24 6.35 10.77
CA TYR A 79 15.32 7.53 11.65
C TYR A 79 14.43 8.66 11.12
N PHE A 80 13.39 9.00 11.86
CA PHE A 80 12.36 9.95 11.43
C PHE A 80 12.55 11.39 11.91
N ASP A 81 13.51 11.67 12.80
CA ASP A 81 13.59 13.00 13.43
C ASP A 81 14.72 13.91 12.92
N GLY A 82 15.53 13.44 11.95
CA GLY A 82 16.60 14.24 11.36
C GLY A 82 17.68 14.73 12.35
N ARG A 83 17.73 14.22 13.59
CA ARG A 83 18.71 14.67 14.57
C ARG A 83 20.08 14.10 14.26
N LYS A 84 20.93 15.01 13.82
CA LYS A 84 22.38 14.83 13.67
C LYS A 84 23.09 14.59 15.01
N ASP A 85 22.47 15.02 16.12
CA ASP A 85 23.14 15.18 17.40
C ASP A 85 22.56 14.24 18.46
N SER A 86 23.24 13.10 18.63
CA SER A 86 23.08 12.09 19.69
C SER A 86 21.68 11.47 19.84
N THR A 87 21.57 10.17 19.58
CA THR A 87 20.34 9.40 19.80
C THR A 87 20.37 8.72 21.17
N LEU A 88 19.23 8.69 21.87
CA LEU A 88 19.03 7.81 23.01
C LEU A 88 18.87 6.37 22.51
N ILE A 89 19.80 5.49 22.89
CA ILE A 89 19.73 4.05 22.62
C ILE A 89 19.39 3.32 23.92
N GLU A 90 18.62 2.26 23.80
CA GLU A 90 18.31 1.34 24.90
C GLU A 90 19.26 0.14 24.81
N GLU A 91 20.13 0.00 25.81
CA GLU A 91 21.10 -1.09 25.91
C GLU A 91 20.59 -2.13 26.91
N ARG A 92 20.63 -3.41 26.52
CA ARG A 92 20.30 -4.52 27.40
C ARG A 92 21.58 -5.14 27.94
N VAL A 93 21.72 -5.10 29.25
CA VAL A 93 22.77 -5.82 29.98
C VAL A 93 22.05 -6.76 30.94
N ASP A 94 22.26 -8.06 30.74
CA ASP A 94 21.55 -9.15 31.39
C ASP A 94 20.02 -9.05 31.19
N THR A 95 19.28 -8.77 32.27
CA THR A 95 17.82 -8.60 32.31
C THR A 95 17.38 -7.13 32.43
N LYS A 96 18.34 -6.20 32.54
CA LYS A 96 18.07 -4.79 32.78
C LYS A 96 18.28 -3.96 31.52
N ARG A 97 17.46 -2.91 31.39
CA ARG A 97 17.48 -1.98 30.26
C ARG A 97 18.00 -0.63 30.73
N TYR A 98 19.01 -0.11 30.05
CA TYR A 98 19.63 1.17 30.36
C TYR A 98 19.52 2.10 29.16
N THR A 99 19.14 3.36 29.41
CA THR A 99 19.11 4.38 28.35
C THR A 99 20.42 5.16 28.37
N ARG A 100 21.10 5.24 27.22
CA ARG A 100 22.28 6.11 27.07
C ARG A 100 22.25 6.90 25.78
N LYS A 101 22.89 8.07 25.78
CA LYS A 101 23.08 8.87 24.57
C LYS A 101 24.29 8.35 23.81
N SER A 102 24.12 8.01 22.53
CA SER A 102 25.23 7.65 21.63
C SER A 102 25.31 8.64 20.48
N LYS A 103 26.54 9.04 20.12
CA LYS A 103 26.79 9.84 18.92
C LYS A 103 26.82 8.91 17.71
N ILE A 104 26.20 9.35 16.62
CA ILE A 104 26.23 8.66 15.33
C ILE A 104 27.70 8.44 14.93
N GLY A 105 28.14 7.18 14.89
CA GLY A 105 29.50 6.78 14.50
C GLY A 105 30.24 5.85 15.47
N THR A 106 29.81 5.73 16.73
CA THR A 106 30.46 4.82 17.70
C THR A 106 29.53 3.65 18.02
N PHE A 107 29.55 2.64 17.15
CA PHE A 107 28.91 1.36 17.44
C PHE A 107 29.95 0.44 18.07
N ILE A 108 29.84 0.22 19.39
CA ILE A 108 30.52 -0.90 20.04
C ILE A 108 29.56 -2.08 19.94
N SER A 109 29.96 -3.13 19.22
CA SER A 109 29.33 -4.44 19.27
C SER A 109 29.84 -5.17 20.52
N TYR A 110 28.92 -5.66 21.35
CA TYR A 110 29.19 -6.71 22.33
C TYR A 110 28.43 -7.96 21.90
#